data_AF-A0A1W1DAZ5-F1
#
_entry.id   AF-A0A1W1DAZ5-F1
#
_cell.length_a   1.000
_cell.length_b   1.000
_cell.length_c   1.000
_cell.angle_alpha   90.00
_cell.angle_beta   90.00
_cell.angle_gamma   90.00
#
_symmetry.space_group_name_H-M   'P 1'
#
loop_
_entity.id
_entity.type
_entity.pdbx_description
1 polymer ?
#
loop_
_entity_poly.entity_id
_entity_poly.type
_entity_poly.pdbx_seq_one_letter_code
_entity_poly.pdbx_strand_id
1 'polypeptide(L)'
;MTNVSASDGKELYGQLCASCHTPSSSAKIAPPIFAVIDHVRQAYPQREDFISQVIEWVDEPKEEVALMPGAIRKFNLMPKLGYSQHDVEKIAAYLFDKDTILSKEYKEHKKKGHGSN
;
A
#
# COMPACT_ATOMS: atom_id res chain seq x y z
N MET A 1 30.38 13.76 -12.03
CA MET A 1 29.07 13.31 -12.53
C MET A 1 28.43 12.53 -11.41
N THR A 2 27.45 13.12 -10.73
CA THR A 2 26.77 12.49 -9.59
C THR A 2 25.93 11.34 -10.11
N ASN A 3 26.28 10.10 -9.75
CA ASN A 3 25.41 8.94 -9.97
C ASN A 3 24.11 9.19 -9.20
N VAL A 4 23.07 9.61 -9.92
CA VAL A 4 21.69 9.52 -9.44
C VAL A 4 21.36 8.04 -9.51
N SER A 5 21.62 7.29 -8.43
CA SER A 5 21.06 5.95 -8.31
C SER A 5 19.55 6.11 -8.35
N ALA A 6 18.96 5.75 -9.48
CA ALA A 6 17.51 5.62 -9.61
C ALA A 6 17.10 4.39 -8.79
N SER A 7 16.90 4.59 -7.48
CA SER A 7 16.35 3.54 -6.62
C SER A 7 15.02 3.07 -7.21
N ASP A 8 14.89 1.76 -7.35
CA ASP A 8 13.67 1.16 -7.86
C ASP A 8 12.54 1.25 -6.82
N GLY A 9 11.29 1.09 -7.26
CA GLY A 9 10.14 1.21 -6.37
C GLY A 9 10.13 0.22 -5.20
N LYS A 10 10.83 -0.92 -5.32
CA LYS A 10 10.96 -1.91 -4.25
C LYS A 10 11.86 -1.40 -3.13
N GLU A 11 13.01 -0.83 -3.49
CA GLU A 11 13.94 -0.25 -2.52
C GLU A 11 13.27 0.91 -1.78
N LEU A 12 12.63 1.82 -2.51
CA LEU A 12 11.90 2.96 -1.93
C LEU A 12 10.78 2.49 -1.00
N TYR A 13 10.03 1.46 -1.37
CA TYR A 13 9.01 0.88 -0.49
C TYR A 13 9.63 0.36 0.83
N GLY A 14 10.77 -0.32 0.74
CA GLY A 14 11.50 -0.81 1.92
C GLY A 14 11.94 0.30 2.87
N GLN A 15 12.32 1.45 2.32
CA GLN A 15 12.80 2.60 3.09
C GLN A 15 11.67 3.45 3.68
N LEU A 16 10.59 3.66 2.92
CA LEU A 16 9.57 4.65 3.23
C LEU A 16 8.28 4.05 3.79
N CYS A 17 7.90 2.84 3.36
CA CYS A 17 6.56 2.30 3.64
C CYS A 17 6.58 1.05 4.51
N ALA A 18 7.59 0.19 4.36
CA ALA A 18 7.63 -1.13 4.97
C ALA A 18 7.75 -1.11 6.51
N SER A 19 8.19 0.01 7.10
CA SER A 19 8.26 0.19 8.56
C SER A 19 6.89 0.13 9.24
N CYS A 20 5.83 0.60 8.54
CA CYS A 20 4.46 0.58 9.02
C CYS A 20 3.60 -0.46 8.28
N HIS A 21 3.73 -0.53 6.95
CA HIS A 21 2.94 -1.42 6.09
C HIS A 21 3.68 -2.74 5.82
N THR A 22 3.90 -3.56 6.84
CA THR A 22 4.55 -4.86 6.63
C THR A 22 3.66 -5.81 5.79
N PRO A 23 4.24 -6.77 5.05
CA PRO A 23 3.46 -7.80 4.35
C PRO A 23 2.84 -8.85 5.28
N SER A 24 3.11 -8.79 6.58
CA SER A 24 2.60 -9.74 7.56
C SER A 24 1.17 -9.44 8.00
N SER A 25 0.35 -10.49 8.13
CA SER A 25 -0.99 -10.42 8.75
C SER A 25 -0.98 -9.99 10.23
N SER A 26 0.18 -10.00 10.88
CA SER A 26 0.38 -9.51 12.25
C SER A 26 0.69 -8.01 12.36
N ALA A 27 0.48 -7.23 11.28
CA ALA A 27 0.73 -5.80 11.26
C ALA A 27 0.01 -5.08 12.41
N LYS A 28 0.79 -4.31 13.20
CA LYS A 28 0.32 -3.60 14.40
C LYS A 28 0.17 -2.09 14.21
N ILE A 29 0.91 -1.51 13.27
CA ILE A 29 1.03 -0.05 13.11
C ILE A 29 0.11 0.47 12.01
N ALA A 30 0.05 -0.22 10.87
CA ALA A 30 -0.79 0.12 9.74
C ALA A 30 -1.38 -1.16 9.12
N PRO A 31 -2.35 -1.05 8.19
CA PRO A 31 -2.83 -2.20 7.44
C PRO A 31 -1.69 -2.91 6.72
N PRO A 32 -1.72 -4.25 6.66
CA PRO A 32 -0.70 -4.96 5.91
C PRO A 32 -0.78 -4.57 4.44
N ILE A 33 0.38 -4.43 3.79
CA ILE A 33 0.44 -3.86 2.43
C ILE A 33 -0.41 -4.66 1.43
N PHE A 34 -0.54 -5.98 1.64
CA PHE A 34 -1.33 -6.82 0.74
C PHE A 34 -2.82 -6.43 0.74
N ALA A 35 -3.36 -6.03 1.90
CA ALA A 35 -4.75 -5.62 2.01
C ALA A 35 -4.94 -4.24 1.36
N VAL A 36 -3.98 -3.32 1.53
CA VAL A 36 -4.00 -2.02 0.85
C VAL A 36 -4.04 -2.22 -0.67
N ILE A 37 -3.13 -3.04 -1.21
CA ILE A 37 -3.08 -3.32 -2.65
C ILE A 37 -4.41 -3.92 -3.14
N ASP A 38 -4.96 -4.92 -2.43
CA ASP A 38 -6.22 -5.59 -2.82
C ASP A 38 -7.39 -4.60 -2.89
N HIS A 39 -7.57 -3.78 -1.86
CA HIS A 39 -8.65 -2.78 -1.80
C HIS A 39 -8.48 -1.67 -2.84
N VAL A 40 -7.27 -1.14 -3.02
CA VAL A 40 -7.02 -0.08 -4.02
C VAL A 40 -7.20 -0.61 -5.43
N ARG A 41 -6.70 -1.82 -5.76
CA ARG A 41 -6.91 -2.42 -7.08
C ARG A 41 -8.37 -2.77 -7.37
N GLN A 42 -9.12 -3.18 -6.34
CA GLN A 42 -10.55 -3.45 -6.50
C GLN A 42 -11.32 -2.17 -6.87
N ALA A 43 -10.95 -1.02 -6.28
CA ALA A 43 -11.54 0.28 -6.60
C ALA A 43 -11.01 0.85 -7.93
N TYR A 44 -9.72 0.65 -8.20
CA TYR A 44 -8.98 1.21 -9.34
C TYR A 44 -8.19 0.11 -10.06
N PRO A 45 -8.86 -0.66 -10.95
CA PRO A 45 -8.24 -1.81 -11.61
C PRO A 45 -7.27 -1.42 -12.73
N GLN A 46 -7.36 -0.19 -13.25
CA GLN A 46 -6.40 0.34 -14.22
C GLN A 46 -5.13 0.79 -13.51
N ARG A 47 -3.98 0.52 -14.13
CA ARG A 47 -2.67 0.77 -13.53
C ARG A 47 -2.46 2.24 -13.20
N GLU A 48 -2.82 3.12 -14.12
CA GLU A 48 -2.66 4.56 -14.00
C GLU A 48 -3.55 5.14 -12.89
N ASP A 49 -4.78 4.63 -12.77
CA ASP A 49 -5.73 5.04 -11.72
C ASP A 49 -5.26 4.54 -10.34
N PHE A 50 -4.76 3.31 -10.25
CA PHE A 50 -4.16 2.78 -9.02
C PHE A 50 -2.99 3.66 -8.56
N ILE A 51 -2.07 3.98 -9.48
CA ILE A 51 -0.90 4.80 -9.19
C ILE A 51 -1.32 6.18 -8.71
N SER A 52 -2.25 6.82 -9.43
CA SER A 52 -2.77 8.14 -9.10
C SER A 52 -3.42 8.15 -7.71
N GLN A 53 -4.24 7.13 -7.41
CA GLN A 53 -4.87 7.01 -6.09
C GLN A 53 -3.85 6.86 -4.96
N VAL A 54 -2.80 6.04 -5.14
CA VAL A 54 -1.76 5.87 -4.11
C VAL A 54 -1.02 7.18 -3.88
N ILE A 55 -0.70 7.91 -4.95
CA ILE A 55 -0.05 9.23 -4.86
C ILE A 55 -0.93 10.21 -4.07
N GLU A 56 -2.19 10.37 -4.46
CA GLU A 56 -3.13 11.28 -3.80
C GLU A 56 -3.34 10.92 -2.33
N TRP A 57 -3.48 9.64 -2.02
CA TRP A 57 -3.65 9.17 -0.65
C TRP A 57 -2.42 9.45 0.22
N VAL A 58 -1.21 9.26 -0.30
CA VAL A 58 0.03 9.50 0.46
C VAL A 58 0.29 10.99 0.63
N ASP A 59 -0.03 11.82 -0.37
CA ASP A 59 0.09 13.27 -0.24
C ASP A 59 -0.94 13.82 0.74
N GLU A 60 -2.20 13.41 0.68
CA GLU A 60 -3.24 13.96 1.53
C GLU A 60 -4.21 12.89 2.07
N PRO A 61 -3.79 12.09 3.07
CA PRO A 61 -4.67 11.09 3.67
C PRO A 61 -5.90 11.75 4.30
N LYS A 62 -7.09 11.29 3.92
CA LYS A 62 -8.38 11.84 4.35
C LYS A 62 -9.36 10.72 4.69
N GLU A 63 -10.05 10.84 5.82
CA GLU A 63 -10.98 9.80 6.27
C GLU A 63 -12.19 9.67 5.35
N GLU A 64 -12.64 10.78 4.77
CA GLU A 64 -13.86 10.88 3.95
C GLU A 64 -13.77 10.10 2.63
N VAL A 65 -12.56 9.91 2.12
CA VAL A 65 -12.27 9.23 0.85
C VAL A 65 -11.56 7.90 1.06
N ALA A 66 -11.48 7.43 2.30
CA ALA A 66 -10.78 6.21 2.64
C ALA A 66 -11.49 4.96 2.11
N LEU A 67 -10.79 4.16 1.31
CA LEU A 67 -11.28 2.85 0.84
C LEU A 67 -11.41 1.81 1.97
N MET A 68 -10.77 2.06 3.12
CA MET A 68 -10.67 1.12 4.23
C MET A 68 -11.04 1.79 5.57
N PRO A 69 -12.30 2.16 5.82
CA PRO A 69 -12.71 2.81 7.08
C PRO A 69 -12.45 1.91 8.30
N GLY A 70 -12.47 0.58 8.13
CA GLY A 70 -12.08 -0.36 9.19
C GLY A 70 -10.60 -0.30 9.55
N ALA A 71 -9.72 0.05 8.59
CA ALA A 71 -8.31 0.29 8.86
C ALA A 71 -8.12 1.56 9.69
N ILE A 72 -8.82 2.64 9.36
CA ILE A 72 -8.76 3.90 10.12
C ILE A 72 -9.19 3.67 11.57
N ARG A 73 -10.30 2.97 11.82
CA ARG A 73 -10.75 2.65 13.19
C ARG A 73 -9.73 1.84 13.99
N LYS A 74 -8.91 1.02 13.33
CA LYS A 74 -7.95 0.13 13.98
C LYS A 74 -6.57 0.76 14.16
N PHE A 75 -6.11 1.53 13.18
CA PHE A 75 -4.73 2.02 13.07
C PHE A 75 -4.63 3.55 13.13
N ASN A 76 -5.77 4.26 13.22
CA ASN A 76 -5.92 5.69 12.95
C ASN A 76 -5.63 6.06 11.49
N LEU A 77 -5.89 7.32 11.15
CA LEU A 77 -5.59 7.87 9.83
C LEU A 77 -4.06 7.86 9.60
N MET A 78 -3.64 7.49 8.40
CA MET A 78 -2.23 7.55 8.01
C MET A 78 -1.73 9.01 8.12
N PRO A 79 -0.57 9.27 8.75
CA PRO A 79 -0.03 10.62 8.80
C PRO A 79 0.45 11.08 7.41
N LYS A 80 0.36 12.39 7.13
CA LYS A 80 1.00 13.02 5.97
C LYS A 80 2.50 13.10 6.22
N LEU A 81 3.29 12.34 5.45
CA LEU A 81 4.73 12.16 5.69
C LEU A 81 5.63 13.04 4.78
N GLY A 82 5.05 13.77 3.83
CA GLY A 82 5.78 14.71 2.97
C GLY A 82 6.74 14.03 1.99
N TYR A 83 6.43 12.80 1.56
CA TYR A 83 7.24 12.07 0.59
C TYR A 83 7.14 12.69 -0.80
N SER A 84 8.22 12.56 -1.57
CA SER A 84 8.26 12.99 -2.97
C SER A 84 7.23 12.23 -3.80
N GLN A 85 6.40 12.94 -4.56
CA GLN A 85 5.45 12.34 -5.50
C GLN A 85 6.14 11.35 -6.46
N HIS A 86 7.35 11.69 -6.93
CA HIS A 86 8.11 10.83 -7.83
C HIS A 86 8.52 9.50 -7.21
N ASP A 87 8.85 9.50 -5.90
CA ASP A 87 9.20 8.27 -5.19
C ASP A 87 7.96 7.43 -4.90
N VAL A 88 6.86 8.08 -4.52
CA VAL A 88 5.56 7.41 -4.31
C VAL A 88 5.04 6.79 -5.60
N GLU A 89 5.21 7.46 -6.74
CA GLU A 89 4.84 6.93 -8.06
C GLU A 89 5.59 5.62 -8.36
N LYS A 90 6.91 5.59 -8.16
CA LYS A 90 7.73 4.37 -8.33
C LYS A 90 7.28 3.25 -7.40
N ILE A 91 6.97 3.57 -6.15
CA ILE A 91 6.45 2.62 -5.17
C ILE A 91 5.11 2.07 -5.66
N ALA A 92 4.16 2.94 -6.04
CA ALA A 92 2.84 2.53 -6.49
C ALA A 92 2.91 1.65 -7.75
N ALA A 93 3.74 2.01 -8.72
CA ALA A 93 4.02 1.19 -9.90
C ALA A 93 4.55 -0.20 -9.49
N TYR A 94 5.52 -0.26 -8.58
CA TYR A 94 6.04 -1.51 -8.05
C TYR A 94 4.95 -2.37 -7.36
N LEU A 95 4.10 -1.74 -6.55
CA LEU A 95 3.01 -2.43 -5.84
C LEU A 95 1.93 -2.95 -6.80
N PHE A 96 1.67 -2.27 -7.93
CA PHE A 96 0.75 -2.75 -8.96
C PHE A 96 1.36 -3.87 -9.82
N ASP A 97 2.62 -3.73 -10.22
CA ASP A 97 3.25 -4.68 -11.16
C ASP A 97 3.65 -6.00 -10.48
N LYS A 98 3.84 -6.00 -9.15
CA LYS A 98 4.12 -7.21 -8.38
C LYS A 98 2.86 -7.83 -7.79
N ASP A 99 2.11 -8.53 -8.64
CA ASP A 99 1.10 -9.53 -8.24
C ASP A 99 1.60 -10.56 -7.20
N THR A 100 2.93 -10.72 -7.08
CA THR A 100 3.55 -11.84 -6.35
C THR A 100 3.80 -11.60 -4.87
N ILE A 101 3.86 -10.35 -4.37
CA ILE A 101 3.91 -10.09 -2.92
C ILE A 101 2.65 -10.68 -2.25
N LEU A 102 1.52 -10.65 -2.97
CA LEU A 102 0.24 -11.14 -2.51
C LEU A 102 0.17 -12.68 -2.55
N SER A 103 0.75 -13.33 -3.55
CA SER A 103 0.37 -14.71 -3.91
C SER A 103 0.57 -15.80 -2.85
N LYS A 104 1.43 -15.61 -1.84
CA LYS A 104 1.65 -16.59 -0.76
C LYS A 104 0.97 -16.20 0.54
N GLU A 105 1.23 -14.99 1.04
CA GLU A 105 0.67 -14.50 2.33
C GLU A 105 -0.85 -14.21 2.24
N TYR A 106 -1.34 -13.69 1.11
CA TYR A 106 -2.79 -13.47 0.88
C TYR A 106 -3.56 -14.79 0.84
N LYS A 107 -3.01 -15.84 0.20
CA LYS A 107 -3.64 -17.17 0.13
C LYS A 107 -3.75 -17.82 1.51
N GLU A 108 -2.79 -17.58 2.40
CA GLU A 108 -2.85 -18.06 3.79
C GLU A 108 -3.87 -17.27 4.64
N HIS A 109 -4.02 -15.96 4.42
CA HIS A 109 -5.04 -15.15 5.10
C HIS A 109 -6.47 -15.54 4.68
N LYS A 110 -6.72 -15.70 3.37
CA LYS A 110 -8.05 -16.08 2.85
C LYS A 110 -8.51 -17.47 3.32
N LYS A 111 -7.59 -18.39 3.60
CA LYS A 111 -7.91 -19.71 4.18
C LYS A 111 -8.33 -19.67 5.65
N LYS A 112 -8.01 -18.60 6.40
CA LYS A 112 -8.22 -18.52 7.85
C LYS A 112 -9.44 -17.69 8.28
N GLY A 113 -10.16 -17.06 7.36
CA GLY A 113 -11.30 -16.21 7.76
C GLY A 113 -12.28 -15.91 6.65
N HIS A 114 -13.26 -16.80 6.46
CA HIS A 114 -14.65 -16.48 6.14
C HIS A 114 -15.52 -17.60 6.72
N GLY A 115 -15.66 -17.60 8.04
CA GLY A 115 -16.83 -18.20 8.68
C GLY A 115 -17.99 -17.25 8.42
N SER A 116 -18.83 -17.62 7.45
CA SER A 116 -20.10 -16.97 7.17
C SER A 116 -20.92 -16.85 8.44
N ASN A 117 -21.50 -15.68 8.69
CA ASN A 117 -22.76 -15.59 9.40
C ASN A 117 -23.83 -15.22 8.37
#